data_AF-A0A1Y4GVM0-F1
#
_entry.id   AF-A0A1Y4GVM0-F1
#
_cell.length_a   1.000
_cell.length_b   1.000
_cell.length_c   1.000
_cell.angle_alpha   90.00
_cell.angle_beta   90.00
_cell.angle_gamma   90.00
#
_symmetry.space_group_name_H-M   'P 1'
#
loop_
_entity.id
_entity.type
_entity.pdbx_description
1 polymer ?
#
loop_
_entity_poly.entity_id
_entity_poly.type
_entity_poly.pdbx_seq_one_letter_code
_entity_poly.pdbx_strand_id
1 'polypeptide(L)'
;MRLSPEVFIAADNAYEDTLHMAALLTSAGRLGLFTTSKPFELSVNINNNTLEVTSLSCHGVTRSGKIVDIEFDSNYSNTFDTRIAIPAHHESDAYLLVVKMYAREWREVDEMYSESKYTFELLGVNSKIDDDSLPIGCIVNQYGWRLNEIDFVPPCLYLSAHPMYMNQLGRIQSLAKDIWVKCIQADRCEARILLSEVCLAISRVAIRLDKERDTLTPNQLYAEVQNFVSAFVLGCRLDCHINLENQEPFLQYMQKPYDLRNVYKDIEQGCELLCMIAQKMETVFKMVEEVPVVVEEKKVVKEPELPKPRKNRKEI
;
A
#
# COMPACT_ATOMS: atom_id res chain seq x y z
N MET A 1 23.05 34.52 34.67
CA MET A 1 23.77 33.41 34.01
C MET A 1 24.46 33.97 32.78
N ARG A 2 25.76 33.73 32.57
CA ARG A 2 26.47 34.20 31.38
C ARG A 2 26.20 33.21 30.25
N LEU A 3 25.77 33.69 29.09
CA LEU A 3 25.60 32.85 27.91
C LEU A 3 26.98 32.41 27.41
N SER A 4 27.12 31.10 27.21
CA SER A 4 28.34 30.49 26.69
C SER A 4 27.97 29.42 25.65
N PRO A 5 28.84 29.15 24.66
CA PRO A 5 28.57 28.13 23.63
C PRO A 5 28.29 26.75 24.24
N GLU A 6 28.98 26.40 25.32
CA GLU A 6 28.80 25.12 26.02
C GLU A 6 27.36 24.89 26.49
N VAL A 7 26.67 25.95 26.94
CA VAL A 7 25.28 25.86 27.41
C VAL A 7 24.33 25.61 26.24
N PHE A 8 24.55 26.27 25.09
CA PHE A 8 23.74 26.05 23.89
C PHE A 8 23.96 24.66 23.30
N ILE A 9 25.22 24.24 23.16
CA ILE A 9 25.56 22.89 22.67
C ILE A 9 24.96 21.81 23.58
N ALA A 10 25.03 21.99 24.91
CA ALA A 10 24.42 21.04 25.85
C ALA A 10 22.88 21.01 25.73
N ALA A 11 22.25 22.17 25.53
CA ALA A 11 20.82 22.26 25.31
C ALA A 11 20.41 21.59 23.99
N ASP A 12 21.11 21.87 22.89
CA ASP A 12 20.85 21.31 21.57
C ASP A 12 20.98 19.78 21.58
N ASN A 13 22.03 19.24 22.22
CA ASN A 13 22.19 17.80 22.39
C ASN A 13 21.03 17.17 23.18
N ALA A 14 20.57 17.82 24.26
CA ALA A 14 19.44 17.31 25.05
C ALA A 14 18.12 17.34 24.26
N TYR A 15 17.91 18.37 23.44
CA TYR A 15 16.76 18.45 22.53
C TYR A 15 16.84 17.40 21.43
N GLU A 16 18.01 17.22 20.80
CA GLU A 16 18.25 16.20 19.77
C GLU A 16 17.98 14.79 20.31
N ASP A 17 18.53 14.45 21.49
CA ASP A 17 18.29 13.15 22.14
C ASP A 17 16.79 12.93 22.44
N THR A 18 16.07 13.98 22.85
CA THR A 18 14.62 13.90 23.11
C THR A 18 13.82 13.66 21.83
N LEU A 19 14.14 14.41 20.76
CA LEU A 19 13.49 14.26 19.45
C LEU A 19 13.75 12.89 18.85
N HIS A 20 15.00 12.41 18.94
CA HIS A 20 15.40 11.08 18.51
C HIS A 20 14.59 9.99 19.21
N MET A 21 14.45 10.06 20.54
CA MET A 21 13.67 9.08 21.29
C MET A 21 12.18 9.12 20.94
N ALA A 22 11.61 10.32 20.73
CA ALA A 22 10.24 10.46 20.25
C ALA A 22 10.06 9.88 18.84
N ALA A 23 11.02 10.10 17.94
CA ALA A 23 11.02 9.57 16.59
C ALA A 23 11.09 8.02 16.59
N LEU A 24 11.96 7.43 17.41
CA LEU A 24 12.03 5.97 17.59
C LEU A 24 10.72 5.35 18.10
N LEU A 25 10.11 5.97 19.11
CA LEU A 25 8.86 5.48 19.68
C LEU A 25 7.71 5.53 18.66
N THR A 26 7.63 6.61 17.89
CA THR A 26 6.56 6.80 16.89
C THR A 26 6.77 5.96 15.63
N SER A 27 8.01 5.76 15.20
CA SER A 27 8.32 4.92 14.05
C SER A 27 8.31 3.43 14.40
N ALA A 28 8.40 3.08 15.69
CA ALA A 28 8.63 1.72 16.18
C ALA A 28 9.91 1.10 15.57
N GLY A 29 10.96 1.90 15.42
CA GLY A 29 12.22 1.50 14.79
C GLY A 29 12.13 1.26 13.28
N ARG A 30 11.05 1.69 12.62
CA ARG A 30 10.94 1.71 11.16
C ARG A 30 11.61 2.97 10.62
N LEU A 31 12.09 2.88 9.38
CA LEU A 31 12.58 4.03 8.62
C LEU A 31 11.59 4.37 7.52
N GLY A 32 11.51 5.64 7.16
CA GLY A 32 10.72 6.08 6.03
C GLY A 32 10.26 7.53 6.11
N LEU A 33 9.65 7.98 5.02
CA LEU A 33 9.04 9.30 4.90
C LEU A 33 7.79 9.42 5.76
N PHE A 34 7.59 10.59 6.37
CA PHE A 34 6.35 10.94 7.06
C PHE A 34 5.63 12.09 6.36
N THR A 35 4.36 12.26 6.67
CA THR A 35 3.50 13.21 5.97
C THR A 35 3.78 14.64 6.44
N THR A 36 4.05 15.53 5.48
CA THR A 36 4.32 16.95 5.67
C THR A 36 3.45 17.80 4.74
N SER A 37 3.46 19.12 4.94
CA SER A 37 2.74 20.06 4.06
C SER A 37 3.31 20.10 2.65
N LYS A 38 4.62 19.89 2.49
CA LYS A 38 5.29 19.72 1.20
C LYS A 38 5.45 18.22 0.91
N PRO A 39 5.04 17.75 -0.28
CA PRO A 39 5.22 16.36 -0.65
C PRO A 39 6.71 16.03 -0.88
N PHE A 40 7.01 14.74 -0.87
CA PHE A 40 8.32 14.27 -1.29
C PHE A 40 8.57 14.61 -2.77
N GLU A 41 9.73 15.19 -3.06
CA GLU A 41 10.19 15.52 -4.41
C GLU A 41 11.69 15.28 -4.51
N LEU A 42 12.12 14.63 -5.60
CA LEU A 42 13.53 14.38 -5.89
C LEU A 42 13.78 14.69 -7.36
N SER A 43 14.65 15.66 -7.63
CA SER A 43 15.20 15.87 -8.97
C SER A 43 16.69 15.56 -8.98
N VAL A 44 17.10 14.81 -10.00
CA VAL A 44 18.51 14.45 -10.19
C VAL A 44 18.95 14.77 -11.61
N ASN A 45 20.20 15.19 -11.74
CA ASN A 45 20.90 15.30 -13.00
C ASN A 45 21.95 14.19 -13.09
N ILE A 46 21.87 13.35 -14.11
CA ILE A 46 22.76 12.21 -14.29
C ILE A 46 23.58 12.43 -15.56
N ASN A 47 24.89 12.56 -15.39
CA ASN A 47 25.83 12.74 -16.48
C ASN A 47 26.89 11.64 -16.45
N ASN A 48 26.83 10.71 -17.41
CA ASN A 48 27.71 9.55 -17.60
C ASN A 48 28.05 8.78 -16.30
N ASN A 49 28.99 9.28 -15.50
CA ASN A 49 29.50 8.65 -14.28
C ASN A 49 29.25 9.47 -13.01
N THR A 50 28.45 10.54 -13.08
CA THR A 50 28.14 11.40 -11.94
C THR A 50 26.64 11.58 -11.83
N LEU A 51 26.11 11.44 -10.62
CA LEU A 51 24.76 11.82 -10.24
C LEU A 51 24.82 13.08 -9.39
N GLU A 52 23.98 14.06 -9.67
CA GLU A 52 23.84 15.29 -8.90
C GLU A 52 22.39 15.41 -8.44
N VAL A 53 22.18 15.61 -7.13
CA VAL A 53 20.84 15.92 -6.59
C VAL A 53 20.60 17.41 -6.79
N THR A 54 19.69 17.77 -7.69
CA THR A 54 19.45 19.17 -8.08
C THR A 54 18.35 19.83 -7.25
N SER A 55 17.36 19.07 -6.78
CA SER A 55 16.40 19.51 -5.77
C SER A 55 15.93 18.34 -4.92
N LEU A 56 15.59 18.62 -3.67
CA LEU A 56 15.08 17.63 -2.73
C LEU A 56 14.10 18.27 -1.76
N SER A 57 12.93 17.68 -1.63
CA SER A 57 11.99 17.86 -0.53
C SER A 57 11.82 16.50 0.13
N CYS A 58 12.47 16.29 1.28
CA CYS A 58 12.52 14.99 1.93
C CYS A 58 12.38 15.14 3.45
N HIS A 59 11.25 14.64 3.95
CA HIS A 59 10.92 14.61 5.37
C HIS A 59 10.69 13.17 5.82
N GLY A 60 11.55 12.67 6.69
CA GLY A 60 11.54 11.26 7.07
C GLY A 60 12.33 10.97 8.34
N VAL A 61 12.40 9.70 8.68
CA VAL A 61 13.18 9.21 9.82
C VAL A 61 14.03 8.02 9.40
N THR A 62 15.26 7.97 9.91
CA THR A 62 16.16 6.82 9.75
C THR A 62 15.77 5.69 10.72
N ARG A 63 16.41 4.51 10.60
CA ARG A 63 16.13 3.39 11.53
C ARG A 63 16.60 3.72 12.95
N SER A 64 17.69 4.47 13.05
CA SER A 64 18.19 4.99 14.31
C SER A 64 17.31 6.09 14.91
N GLY A 65 16.29 6.61 14.22
CA GLY A 65 15.44 7.68 14.77
C GLY A 65 15.95 9.09 14.50
N LYS A 66 16.97 9.27 13.66
CA LYS A 66 17.39 10.59 13.20
C LYS A 66 16.34 11.16 12.26
N ILE A 67 16.00 12.42 12.46
CA ILE A 67 15.05 13.14 11.61
C ILE A 67 15.80 13.63 10.37
N VAL A 68 15.29 13.25 9.20
CA VAL A 68 15.69 13.81 7.91
C VAL A 68 14.70 14.91 7.59
N ASP A 69 15.17 16.15 7.57
CA ASP A 69 14.38 17.33 7.22
C ASP A 69 15.21 18.16 6.24
N ILE A 70 15.11 17.81 4.96
CA ILE A 70 15.91 18.42 3.89
C ILE A 70 14.98 19.05 2.88
N GLU A 71 15.15 20.35 2.67
CA GLU A 71 14.42 21.09 1.65
C GLU A 71 15.37 22.04 0.92
N PHE A 72 15.58 21.81 -0.38
CA PHE A 72 16.31 22.73 -1.23
C PHE A 72 15.91 22.66 -2.71
N ASP A 73 16.13 23.77 -3.41
CA ASP A 73 15.94 23.92 -4.85
C ASP A 73 17.28 23.97 -5.61
N SER A 74 17.22 24.15 -6.94
CA SER A 74 18.40 24.18 -7.79
C SER A 74 19.41 25.29 -7.47
N ASN A 75 19.01 26.35 -6.76
CA ASN A 75 19.91 27.45 -6.38
C ASN A 75 20.86 27.07 -5.24
N TYR A 76 20.52 26.00 -4.49
CA TYR A 76 21.27 25.52 -3.33
C TYR A 76 22.57 24.77 -3.69
N SER A 77 22.69 24.27 -4.92
CA SER A 77 23.89 23.58 -5.43
C SER A 77 25.18 24.42 -5.34
N ASN A 78 25.07 25.74 -5.16
CA ASN A 78 26.22 26.64 -4.99
C ASN A 78 26.83 26.58 -3.58
N THR A 79 26.11 26.09 -2.57
CA THR A 79 26.56 26.02 -1.17
C THR A 79 26.89 24.60 -0.71
N PHE A 80 26.47 23.58 -1.48
CA PHE A 80 26.63 22.17 -1.14
C PHE A 80 27.00 21.34 -2.36
N ASP A 81 28.06 20.52 -2.25
CA ASP A 81 28.35 19.54 -3.29
C ASP A 81 27.40 18.35 -3.17
N THR A 82 26.40 18.30 -4.05
CA THR A 82 25.42 17.22 -4.13
C THR A 82 25.82 16.12 -5.11
N ARG A 83 27.04 16.19 -5.67
CA ARG A 83 27.51 15.26 -6.70
C ARG A 83 28.05 13.98 -6.09
N ILE A 84 27.71 12.87 -6.72
CA ILE A 84 28.05 11.52 -6.32
C ILE A 84 28.63 10.81 -7.54
N ALA A 85 29.80 10.21 -7.40
CA ALA A 85 30.36 9.37 -8.44
C ALA A 85 29.57 8.05 -8.51
N ILE A 86 29.08 7.70 -9.70
CA ILE A 86 28.48 6.40 -9.98
C ILE A 86 29.64 5.40 -10.14
N PRO A 87 29.66 4.29 -9.37
CA PRO A 87 30.76 3.33 -9.45
C PRO A 87 30.97 2.82 -10.87
N ALA A 88 32.21 2.93 -11.37
CA ALA A 88 32.58 2.52 -12.73
C ALA A 88 32.62 0.99 -12.90
N HIS A 89 32.83 0.26 -11.81
CA HIS A 89 32.64 -1.18 -11.78
C HIS A 89 31.13 -1.41 -11.69
N HIS A 90 30.52 -1.83 -12.80
CA HIS A 90 29.11 -2.20 -12.90
C HIS A 90 28.80 -3.48 -12.09
N GLU A 91 29.11 -3.47 -10.79
CA GLU A 91 28.86 -4.59 -9.88
C GLU A 91 27.36 -4.78 -9.63
N SER A 92 26.55 -3.76 -9.93
CA SER A 92 25.10 -3.79 -9.83
C SER A 92 24.47 -3.03 -11.00
N ASP A 93 23.39 -3.57 -11.55
CA ASP A 93 22.57 -2.93 -12.59
C ASP A 93 21.71 -1.78 -12.03
N ALA A 94 21.68 -1.63 -10.71
CA ALA A 94 20.91 -0.63 -10.00
C ALA A 94 21.58 -0.21 -8.68
N TYR A 95 21.39 1.04 -8.29
CA TYR A 95 21.87 1.60 -7.01
C TYR A 95 20.75 2.35 -6.30
N LEU A 96 20.69 2.23 -4.97
CA LEU A 96 19.87 3.05 -4.10
C LEU A 96 20.61 4.36 -3.82
N LEU A 97 19.92 5.48 -4.07
CA LEU A 97 20.33 6.79 -3.59
C LEU A 97 19.83 6.93 -2.15
N VAL A 98 20.76 7.14 -1.21
CA VAL A 98 20.45 7.30 0.21
C VAL A 98 20.95 8.64 0.74
N VAL A 99 20.20 9.19 1.69
CA VAL A 99 20.65 10.28 2.57
C VAL A 99 21.23 9.64 3.82
N LYS A 100 22.45 10.01 4.19
CA LYS A 100 23.10 9.57 5.42
C LYS A 100 23.27 10.73 6.39
N MET A 101 22.78 10.54 7.61
CA MET A 101 22.75 11.56 8.64
C MET A 101 23.91 11.37 9.64
N TYR A 102 24.63 12.44 9.97
CA TYR A 102 25.71 12.41 10.95
C TYR A 102 25.20 12.90 12.32
N ALA A 103 25.48 12.14 13.38
CA ALA A 103 24.99 12.49 14.72
C ALA A 103 25.80 13.65 15.29
N ARG A 104 25.12 14.65 15.88
CA ARG A 104 25.77 15.80 16.56
C ARG A 104 26.77 16.56 15.68
N GLU A 105 26.65 16.41 14.37
CA GLU A 105 27.44 17.15 13.40
C GLU A 105 26.54 18.16 12.71
N TRP A 106 26.98 19.41 12.74
CA TRP A 106 26.29 20.53 12.14
C TRP A 106 27.08 21.02 10.94
N ARG A 107 26.35 21.45 9.93
CA ARG A 107 26.89 22.12 8.76
C ARG A 107 26.43 23.57 8.79
N GLU A 108 27.38 24.48 8.64
CA GLU A 108 27.09 25.90 8.43
C GLU A 108 26.59 26.08 6.99
N VAL A 109 25.40 26.68 6.85
CA VAL A 109 24.80 27.01 5.55
C VAL A 109 25.08 28.48 5.22
N ASP A 110 24.96 29.34 6.23
CA ASP A 110 25.40 30.73 6.22
C ASP A 110 25.86 31.16 7.64
N GLU A 111 26.34 32.40 7.80
CA GLU A 111 26.86 32.93 9.07
C GLU A 111 25.85 32.90 10.25
N MET A 112 24.56 32.74 9.96
CA MET A 112 23.46 32.80 10.93
C MET A 112 22.69 31.48 11.05
N TYR A 113 22.91 30.52 10.15
CA TYR A 113 22.13 29.30 10.01
C TYR A 113 23.01 28.07 9.85
N SER A 114 22.76 27.07 10.70
CA SER A 114 23.35 25.75 10.62
C SER A 114 22.26 24.70 10.57
N GLU A 115 22.50 23.64 9.80
CA GLU A 115 21.62 22.48 9.65
C GLU A 115 22.33 21.21 10.10
N SER A 116 21.58 20.12 10.33
CA SER A 116 22.17 18.82 10.61
C SER A 116 22.96 18.34 9.39
N LYS A 117 24.18 17.85 9.60
CA LYS A 117 25.04 17.41 8.50
C LYS A 117 24.52 16.10 7.88
N TYR A 118 24.47 16.07 6.55
CA TYR A 118 24.14 14.88 5.78
C TYR A 118 25.01 14.75 4.53
N THR A 119 25.07 13.54 3.96
CA THR A 119 25.69 13.26 2.66
C THR A 119 24.80 12.36 1.82
N PHE A 120 24.95 12.43 0.51
CA PHE A 120 24.33 11.48 -0.41
C PHE A 120 25.30 10.35 -0.75
N GLU A 121 24.80 9.12 -0.74
CA GLU A 121 25.59 7.93 -1.08
C GLU A 121 24.80 7.04 -2.06
N LEU A 122 25.53 6.30 -2.91
CA LEU A 122 24.97 5.25 -3.76
C LEU A 122 25.34 3.89 -3.17
N LEU A 123 24.31 3.10 -2.85
CA LEU A 123 24.46 1.75 -2.33
C LEU A 123 23.95 0.73 -3.35
N GLY A 124 24.65 -0.39 -3.56
CA GLY A 124 24.10 -1.45 -4.41
C GLY A 124 22.76 -1.94 -3.86
N VAL A 125 21.79 -2.27 -4.71
CA VAL A 125 20.40 -2.57 -4.28
C VAL A 125 20.30 -3.71 -3.27
N ASN A 126 21.25 -4.64 -3.23
CA ASN A 126 21.29 -5.75 -2.28
C ASN A 126 22.13 -5.47 -1.03
N SER A 127 22.75 -4.30 -0.93
CA SER A 127 23.60 -3.92 0.19
C SER A 127 22.77 -3.65 1.45
N LYS A 128 23.37 -3.82 2.63
CA LYS A 128 22.72 -3.40 3.89
C LYS A 128 22.60 -1.88 3.92
N ILE A 129 21.41 -1.38 4.26
CA ILE A 129 21.19 0.05 4.51
C ILE A 129 21.57 0.31 5.96
N ASP A 130 22.46 1.28 6.16
CA ASP A 130 22.91 1.73 7.47
C ASP A 130 21.74 2.30 8.30
N ASP A 131 21.83 2.22 9.62
CA ASP A 131 20.73 2.64 10.49
C ASP A 131 20.51 4.16 10.48
N ASP A 132 21.55 4.93 10.13
CA ASP A 132 21.51 6.37 9.96
C ASP A 132 21.24 6.81 8.51
N SER A 133 20.83 5.87 7.65
CA SER A 133 20.52 6.15 6.24
C SER A 133 19.04 5.99 5.90
N LEU A 134 18.55 6.89 5.03
CA LEU A 134 17.22 6.86 4.46
C LEU A 134 17.31 6.74 2.93
N PRO A 135 16.79 5.66 2.32
CA PRO A 135 16.67 5.57 0.87
C PRO A 135 15.67 6.60 0.35
N ILE A 136 16.08 7.37 -0.65
CA ILE A 136 15.27 8.42 -1.27
C ILE A 136 15.09 8.23 -2.78
N GLY A 137 15.88 7.37 -3.41
CA GLY A 137 15.77 7.10 -4.84
C GLY A 137 16.43 5.78 -5.23
N CYS A 138 16.19 5.36 -6.47
CA CYS A 138 16.86 4.22 -7.07
C CYS A 138 17.23 4.60 -8.50
N ILE A 139 18.49 4.39 -8.88
CA ILE A 139 18.94 4.53 -10.25
C ILE A 139 19.14 3.17 -10.88
N VAL A 140 18.78 3.05 -12.16
CA VAL A 140 18.89 1.80 -12.94
C VAL A 140 19.65 2.07 -14.23
N ASN A 141 20.45 1.10 -14.66
CA ASN A 141 21.15 1.16 -15.94
C ASN A 141 20.35 0.40 -17.01
N GLN A 142 19.42 1.10 -17.66
CA GLN A 142 18.61 0.56 -18.76
C GLN A 142 18.77 1.48 -19.97
N TYR A 143 19.83 1.24 -20.75
CA TYR A 143 20.28 2.11 -21.85
C TYR A 143 20.91 3.43 -21.40
N GLY A 144 21.48 3.45 -20.20
CA GLY A 144 21.98 4.62 -19.51
C GLY A 144 21.45 4.69 -18.08
N TRP A 145 22.18 5.38 -17.22
CA TRP A 145 21.75 5.64 -15.84
C TRP A 145 20.56 6.59 -15.84
N ARG A 146 19.46 6.16 -15.21
CA ARG A 146 18.26 6.97 -15.03
C ARG A 146 17.64 6.72 -13.66
N LEU A 147 16.91 7.70 -13.16
CA LEU A 147 16.08 7.53 -11.97
C LEU A 147 14.93 6.56 -12.28
N ASN A 148 14.69 5.64 -11.36
CA ASN A 148 13.62 4.66 -11.46
C ASN A 148 12.33 5.19 -10.83
N GLU A 149 11.66 6.11 -11.52
CA GLU A 149 10.45 6.77 -11.01
C GLU A 149 9.18 5.91 -11.09
N ILE A 150 9.21 4.84 -11.88
CA ILE A 150 8.04 3.99 -12.13
C ILE A 150 7.94 2.91 -11.05
N ASP A 151 9.07 2.30 -10.74
CA ASP A 151 9.13 1.03 -10.02
C ASP A 151 9.64 1.16 -8.60
N PHE A 152 10.20 2.31 -8.23
CA PHE A 152 10.75 2.56 -6.91
C PHE A 152 10.02 3.71 -6.22
N VAL A 153 9.56 3.44 -5.00
CA VAL A 153 9.06 4.45 -4.08
C VAL A 153 9.89 4.34 -2.81
N PRO A 154 10.39 5.46 -2.26
CA PRO A 154 11.08 5.44 -0.97
C PRO A 154 10.27 4.74 0.12
N PRO A 155 10.92 4.15 1.13
CA PRO A 155 10.22 3.67 2.31
C PRO A 155 9.38 4.78 2.92
N CYS A 156 8.12 4.51 3.23
CA CYS A 156 7.20 5.47 3.86
C CYS A 156 6.65 4.91 5.17
N LEU A 157 6.55 5.76 6.19
CA LEU A 157 5.83 5.42 7.42
C LEU A 157 4.31 5.43 7.18
N TYR A 158 3.83 6.33 6.33
CA TYR A 158 2.41 6.51 5.99
C TYR A 158 2.20 6.55 4.48
N LEU A 159 1.06 6.08 4.00
CA LEU A 159 0.71 6.13 2.56
C LEU A 159 0.67 7.58 2.04
N SER A 160 0.21 8.51 2.87
CA SER A 160 0.08 9.93 2.52
C SER A 160 1.42 10.66 2.35
N ALA A 161 2.54 10.04 2.73
CA ALA A 161 3.87 10.60 2.52
C ALA A 161 4.32 10.58 1.05
N HIS A 162 3.70 9.77 0.19
CA HIS A 162 4.06 9.69 -1.23
C HIS A 162 2.84 9.53 -2.15
N PRO A 163 2.72 10.31 -3.24
CA PRO A 163 1.53 10.30 -4.10
C PRO A 163 1.29 8.95 -4.79
N MET A 164 2.33 8.18 -5.10
CA MET A 164 2.17 6.85 -5.73
C MET A 164 1.44 5.85 -4.84
N TYR A 165 1.65 5.88 -3.52
CA TYR A 165 0.89 5.05 -2.59
C TYR A 165 -0.57 5.50 -2.49
N MET A 166 -0.82 6.81 -2.52
CA MET A 166 -2.18 7.35 -2.53
C MET A 166 -2.95 6.96 -3.80
N ASN A 167 -2.27 6.88 -4.94
CA ASN A 167 -2.85 6.39 -6.19
C ASN A 167 -3.19 4.89 -6.11
N GLN A 168 -2.31 4.06 -5.55
CA GLN A 168 -2.59 2.64 -5.30
C GLN A 168 -3.77 2.46 -4.34
N LEU A 169 -3.80 3.21 -3.24
CA LEU A 169 -4.90 3.20 -2.29
C LEU A 169 -6.23 3.51 -2.97
N GLY A 170 -6.28 4.56 -3.79
CA GLY A 170 -7.48 4.95 -4.53
C GLY A 170 -7.98 3.85 -5.49
N ARG A 171 -7.05 3.18 -6.21
CA ARG A 171 -7.37 2.05 -7.09
C ARG A 171 -7.93 0.86 -6.31
N ILE A 172 -7.29 0.49 -5.20
CA ILE A 172 -7.73 -0.63 -4.35
C ILE A 172 -9.10 -0.32 -3.74
N GLN A 173 -9.32 0.91 -3.25
CA GLN A 173 -10.60 1.35 -2.71
C GLN A 173 -11.72 1.26 -3.74
N SER A 174 -11.50 1.70 -4.99
CA SER A 174 -12.53 1.61 -6.03
C SER A 174 -12.86 0.15 -6.35
N LEU A 175 -11.84 -0.69 -6.55
CA LEU A 175 -12.01 -2.12 -6.82
C LEU A 175 -12.76 -2.81 -5.67
N ALA A 176 -12.38 -2.52 -4.42
CA ALA A 176 -13.02 -3.10 -3.25
C ALA A 176 -14.50 -2.72 -3.15
N LYS A 177 -14.81 -1.44 -3.37
CA LYS A 177 -16.18 -0.95 -3.34
C LYS A 177 -17.03 -1.57 -4.46
N ASP A 178 -16.49 -1.68 -5.67
CA ASP A 178 -17.20 -2.25 -6.82
C ASP A 178 -17.52 -3.74 -6.60
N ILE A 179 -16.54 -4.52 -6.12
CA ILE A 179 -16.74 -5.94 -5.79
C ILE A 179 -17.76 -6.07 -4.66
N TRP A 180 -17.65 -5.24 -3.62
CA TRP A 180 -18.55 -5.30 -2.47
C TRP A 180 -20.02 -5.05 -2.85
N VAL A 181 -20.28 -4.02 -3.64
CA VAL A 181 -21.65 -3.70 -4.12
C VAL A 181 -22.21 -4.86 -4.93
N LYS A 182 -21.42 -5.43 -5.86
CA LYS A 182 -21.86 -6.59 -6.64
C LYS A 182 -22.10 -7.83 -5.77
N CYS A 183 -21.29 -8.05 -4.74
CA CYS A 183 -21.47 -9.18 -3.82
C CYS A 183 -22.80 -9.09 -3.06
N ILE A 184 -23.18 -7.90 -2.58
CA ILE A 184 -24.46 -7.69 -1.88
C ILE A 184 -25.65 -7.94 -2.82
N GLN A 185 -25.51 -7.62 -4.11
CA GLN A 185 -26.57 -7.77 -5.11
C GLN A 185 -26.74 -9.21 -5.61
N ALA A 186 -25.77 -10.09 -5.37
CA ALA A 186 -25.78 -11.49 -5.84
C ALA A 186 -26.49 -12.43 -4.84
N ASP A 187 -27.72 -12.12 -4.48
CA ASP A 187 -28.51 -12.82 -3.44
C ASP A 187 -28.86 -14.29 -3.78
N ARG A 188 -28.85 -14.65 -5.06
CA ARG A 188 -29.17 -16.01 -5.55
C ARG A 188 -27.97 -16.77 -6.12
N CYS A 189 -26.76 -16.38 -5.74
CA CYS A 189 -25.55 -17.03 -6.25
C CYS A 189 -25.43 -18.48 -5.77
N GLU A 190 -25.13 -19.42 -6.68
CA GLU A 190 -24.89 -20.83 -6.35
C GLU A 190 -23.62 -21.02 -5.49
N ALA A 191 -22.58 -20.23 -5.76
CA ALA A 191 -21.31 -20.26 -5.03
C ALA A 191 -21.36 -19.45 -3.72
N ARG A 192 -22.28 -19.84 -2.83
CA ARG A 192 -22.59 -19.09 -1.61
C ARG A 192 -21.41 -18.96 -0.65
N ILE A 193 -20.57 -19.99 -0.56
CA ILE A 193 -19.44 -20.01 0.37
C ILE A 193 -18.40 -18.99 -0.11
N LEU A 194 -18.00 -19.07 -1.38
CA LEU A 194 -17.08 -18.10 -1.99
C LEU A 194 -17.62 -16.66 -1.84
N LEU A 195 -18.90 -16.45 -2.15
CA LEU A 195 -19.52 -15.13 -2.05
C LEU A 195 -19.48 -14.58 -0.62
N SER A 196 -19.77 -15.42 0.38
CA SER A 196 -19.75 -14.99 1.79
C SER A 196 -18.35 -14.61 2.28
N GLU A 197 -17.33 -15.40 1.95
CA GLU A 197 -15.94 -15.16 2.36
C GLU A 197 -15.40 -13.88 1.72
N VAL A 198 -15.64 -13.72 0.41
CA VAL A 198 -15.24 -12.52 -0.34
C VAL A 198 -15.98 -11.29 0.18
N CYS A 199 -17.31 -11.36 0.39
CA CYS A 199 -18.11 -10.23 0.85
C CYS A 199 -17.68 -9.77 2.26
N LEU A 200 -17.41 -10.71 3.17
CA LEU A 200 -16.94 -10.39 4.51
C LEU A 200 -15.55 -9.76 4.50
N ALA A 201 -14.62 -10.32 3.72
CA ALA A 201 -13.27 -9.77 3.62
C ALA A 201 -13.29 -8.36 2.98
N ILE A 202 -13.98 -8.20 1.85
CA ILE A 202 -13.95 -6.94 1.10
C ILE A 202 -14.66 -5.80 1.81
N SER A 203 -15.73 -6.09 2.57
CA SER A 203 -16.41 -5.08 3.38
C SER A 203 -15.51 -4.54 4.48
N ARG A 204 -14.74 -5.41 5.16
CA ARG A 204 -13.74 -5.01 6.17
C ARG A 204 -12.64 -4.16 5.56
N VAL A 205 -12.08 -4.59 4.43
CA VAL A 205 -11.06 -3.83 3.69
C VAL A 205 -11.60 -2.47 3.29
N ALA A 206 -12.77 -2.40 2.63
CA ALA A 206 -13.35 -1.15 2.16
C ALA A 206 -13.62 -0.16 3.30
N ILE A 207 -14.17 -0.62 4.42
CA ILE A 207 -14.42 0.22 5.60
C ILE A 207 -13.10 0.73 6.17
N ARG A 208 -12.11 -0.14 6.34
CA ARG A 208 -10.82 0.24 6.92
C ARG A 208 -10.09 1.25 6.04
N LEU A 209 -10.01 0.98 4.74
CA LEU A 209 -9.35 1.88 3.79
C LEU A 209 -10.03 3.26 3.73
N ASP A 210 -11.35 3.33 3.90
CA ASP A 210 -12.09 4.60 3.97
C ASP A 210 -11.85 5.36 5.30
N LYS A 211 -11.92 4.66 6.44
CA LYS A 211 -11.86 5.30 7.77
C LYS A 211 -10.46 5.59 8.28
N GLU A 212 -9.46 4.82 7.88
CA GLU A 212 -8.07 4.93 8.36
C GLU A 212 -7.12 5.54 7.31
N ARG A 213 -7.66 6.15 6.24
CA ARG A 213 -6.88 6.65 5.08
C ARG A 213 -5.60 7.39 5.46
N ASP A 214 -5.66 8.26 6.45
CA ASP A 214 -4.56 9.16 6.82
C ASP A 214 -3.50 8.49 7.71
N THR A 215 -3.85 7.40 8.39
CA THR A 215 -2.97 6.67 9.33
C THR A 215 -2.45 5.35 8.77
N LEU A 216 -2.93 4.95 7.60
CA LEU A 216 -2.49 3.73 6.94
C LEU A 216 -1.00 3.79 6.58
N THR A 217 -0.34 2.67 6.85
CA THR A 217 1.06 2.42 6.50
C THR A 217 1.13 1.47 5.28
N PRO A 218 2.23 1.47 4.50
CA PRO A 218 2.41 0.52 3.39
C PRO A 218 2.21 -0.95 3.82
N ASN A 219 2.70 -1.34 5.01
CA ASN A 219 2.56 -2.71 5.51
C ASN A 219 1.11 -3.09 5.78
N GLN A 220 0.33 -2.15 6.31
CA GLN A 220 -1.09 -2.38 6.57
C GLN A 220 -1.86 -2.51 5.25
N LEU A 221 -1.57 -1.65 4.25
CA LEU A 221 -2.19 -1.77 2.94
C LEU A 221 -1.84 -3.11 2.28
N TYR A 222 -0.56 -3.50 2.30
CA TYR A 222 -0.11 -4.79 1.78
C TYR A 222 -0.83 -5.97 2.46
N ALA A 223 -0.94 -5.95 3.79
CA ALA A 223 -1.65 -6.98 4.54
C ALA A 223 -3.14 -7.04 4.18
N GLU A 224 -3.82 -5.91 4.00
CA GLU A 224 -5.23 -5.90 3.57
C GLU A 224 -5.41 -6.51 2.17
N VAL A 225 -4.50 -6.20 1.24
CA VAL A 225 -4.52 -6.79 -0.10
C VAL A 225 -4.26 -8.30 -0.05
N GLN A 226 -3.26 -8.75 0.73
CA GLN A 226 -3.01 -10.18 0.95
C GLN A 226 -4.19 -10.89 1.61
N ASN A 227 -4.84 -10.28 2.60
CA ASN A 227 -6.03 -10.84 3.26
C ASN A 227 -7.18 -11.03 2.27
N PHE A 228 -7.39 -10.05 1.38
CA PHE A 228 -8.44 -10.15 0.38
C PHE A 228 -8.15 -11.26 -0.65
N VAL A 229 -6.93 -11.33 -1.17
CA VAL A 229 -6.50 -12.42 -2.06
C VAL A 229 -6.67 -13.79 -1.37
N SER A 230 -6.30 -13.88 -0.09
CA SER A 230 -6.44 -15.10 0.71
C SER A 230 -7.89 -15.53 0.85
N ALA A 231 -8.80 -14.61 1.15
CA ALA A 231 -10.23 -14.90 1.28
C ALA A 231 -10.83 -15.45 -0.02
N PHE A 232 -10.43 -14.89 -1.17
CA PHE A 232 -10.86 -15.40 -2.48
C PHE A 232 -10.36 -16.83 -2.73
N VAL A 233 -9.08 -17.10 -2.50
CA VAL A 233 -8.50 -18.44 -2.70
C VAL A 233 -9.14 -19.46 -1.77
N LEU A 234 -9.34 -19.12 -0.49
CA LEU A 234 -10.00 -19.99 0.47
C LEU A 234 -11.46 -20.25 0.09
N GLY A 235 -12.19 -19.21 -0.32
CA GLY A 235 -13.55 -19.34 -0.83
C GLY A 235 -13.63 -20.29 -2.02
N CYS A 236 -12.73 -20.16 -3.00
CA CYS A 236 -12.69 -21.06 -4.16
C CYS A 236 -12.32 -22.51 -3.81
N ARG A 237 -11.63 -22.75 -2.68
CA ARG A 237 -11.28 -24.11 -2.23
C ARG A 237 -12.39 -24.77 -1.42
N LEU A 238 -13.17 -23.97 -0.71
CA LEU A 238 -14.26 -24.46 0.14
C LEU A 238 -15.58 -24.63 -0.63
N ASP A 239 -15.77 -23.85 -1.68
CA ASP A 239 -16.96 -23.92 -2.52
C ASP A 239 -16.91 -25.16 -3.44
N CYS A 240 -18.04 -25.85 -3.58
CA CYS A 240 -18.13 -27.06 -4.39
C CYS A 240 -18.45 -26.77 -5.86
N HIS A 241 -18.84 -25.54 -6.21
CA HIS A 241 -19.29 -25.16 -7.55
C HIS A 241 -18.19 -24.50 -8.39
N ILE A 242 -17.07 -24.10 -7.78
CA ILE A 242 -15.99 -23.37 -8.45
C ILE A 242 -14.65 -24.01 -8.10
N ASN A 243 -13.78 -24.14 -9.10
CA ASN A 243 -12.36 -24.39 -8.89
C ASN A 243 -11.56 -23.25 -9.50
N LEU A 244 -10.55 -22.76 -8.78
CA LEU A 244 -9.71 -21.67 -9.26
C LEU A 244 -8.70 -22.20 -10.28
N GLU A 245 -8.86 -21.81 -11.54
CA GLU A 245 -7.84 -22.01 -12.58
C GLU A 245 -6.65 -21.05 -12.38
N ASN A 246 -5.43 -21.53 -12.57
CA ASN A 246 -4.17 -20.81 -12.35
C ASN A 246 -4.03 -20.25 -10.92
N GLN A 247 -4.03 -21.13 -9.90
CA GLN A 247 -3.93 -20.75 -8.48
C GLN A 247 -2.55 -20.21 -8.07
N GLU A 248 -1.50 -20.59 -8.80
CA GLU A 248 -0.11 -20.39 -8.39
C GLU A 248 0.23 -18.91 -8.07
N PRO A 249 -0.14 -17.91 -8.90
CA PRO A 249 0.17 -16.51 -8.60
C PRO A 249 -0.49 -16.02 -7.30
N PHE A 250 -1.71 -16.48 -7.02
CA PHE A 250 -2.42 -16.11 -5.79
C PHE A 250 -1.76 -16.73 -4.56
N LEU A 251 -1.36 -18.01 -4.65
CA LEU A 251 -0.70 -18.71 -3.55
C LEU A 251 0.69 -18.14 -3.24
N GLN A 252 1.47 -17.84 -4.28
CA GLN A 252 2.78 -17.20 -4.14
C GLN A 252 2.65 -15.83 -3.48
N TYR A 253 1.63 -15.05 -3.85
CA TYR A 253 1.38 -13.75 -3.25
C TYR A 253 1.00 -13.82 -1.77
N MET A 254 0.17 -14.79 -1.38
CA MET A 254 -0.24 -15.02 0.01
C MET A 254 0.93 -15.39 0.93
N GLN A 255 1.91 -16.11 0.39
CA GLN A 255 3.07 -16.62 1.16
C GLN A 255 4.27 -15.67 1.13
N LYS A 256 4.19 -14.60 0.33
CA LYS A 256 5.30 -13.68 0.13
C LYS A 256 5.59 -12.92 1.44
N PRO A 257 6.85 -12.99 1.95
CA PRO A 257 7.22 -12.24 3.14
C PRO A 257 7.30 -10.75 2.84
N TYR A 258 7.11 -9.95 3.87
CA TYR A 258 7.22 -8.50 3.77
C TYR A 258 8.67 -8.06 3.48
N ASP A 259 8.84 -7.24 2.44
CA ASP A 259 10.11 -6.58 2.11
C ASP A 259 9.91 -5.07 1.98
N LEU A 260 10.54 -4.30 2.85
CA LEU A 260 10.49 -2.83 2.88
C LEU A 260 10.92 -2.20 1.55
N ARG A 261 11.86 -2.81 0.82
CA ARG A 261 12.41 -2.23 -0.41
C ARG A 261 11.47 -2.38 -1.59
N ASN A 262 10.66 -3.43 -1.58
CA ASN A 262 9.81 -3.83 -2.70
C ASN A 262 8.31 -3.72 -2.40
N VAL A 263 7.92 -3.27 -1.20
CA VAL A 263 6.52 -3.19 -0.77
C VAL A 263 5.62 -2.45 -1.77
N TYR A 264 6.10 -1.39 -2.42
CA TYR A 264 5.33 -0.70 -3.47
C TYR A 264 4.98 -1.62 -4.66
N LYS A 265 5.97 -2.36 -5.16
CA LYS A 265 5.79 -3.35 -6.24
C LYS A 265 4.90 -4.50 -5.80
N ASP A 266 5.05 -4.92 -4.55
CA ASP A 266 4.28 -6.01 -3.99
C ASP A 266 2.80 -5.61 -3.83
N ILE A 267 2.52 -4.37 -3.48
CA ILE A 267 1.15 -3.83 -3.49
C ILE A 267 0.62 -3.75 -4.93
N GLU A 268 1.43 -3.32 -5.90
CA GLU A 268 1.01 -3.26 -7.31
C GLU A 268 0.65 -4.64 -7.87
N GLN A 269 1.49 -5.66 -7.61
CA GLN A 269 1.21 -7.06 -7.94
C GLN A 269 -0.12 -7.52 -7.31
N GLY A 270 -0.35 -7.11 -6.05
CA GLY A 270 -1.62 -7.35 -5.38
C GLY A 270 -2.80 -6.70 -6.09
N CYS A 271 -2.68 -5.43 -6.48
CA CYS A 271 -3.71 -4.73 -7.26
C CYS A 271 -4.05 -5.47 -8.56
N GLU A 272 -3.05 -5.98 -9.28
CA GLU A 272 -3.25 -6.78 -10.49
C GLU A 272 -4.04 -8.06 -10.19
N LEU A 273 -3.71 -8.76 -9.10
CA LEU A 273 -4.46 -9.93 -8.66
C LEU A 273 -5.89 -9.56 -8.26
N LEU A 274 -6.12 -8.40 -7.62
CA LEU A 274 -7.48 -7.94 -7.31
C LEU A 274 -8.29 -7.65 -8.57
N CYS A 275 -7.68 -7.10 -9.63
CA CYS A 275 -8.33 -6.95 -10.93
C CYS A 275 -8.73 -8.31 -11.52
N MET A 276 -7.84 -9.31 -11.44
CA MET A 276 -8.15 -10.68 -11.88
C MET A 276 -9.28 -11.30 -11.06
N ILE A 277 -9.29 -11.09 -9.74
CA ILE A 277 -10.38 -11.53 -8.85
C ILE A 277 -11.68 -10.86 -9.27
N ALA A 278 -11.68 -9.55 -9.49
CA ALA A 278 -12.86 -8.81 -9.93
C ALA A 278 -13.47 -9.44 -11.20
N GLN A 279 -12.64 -9.71 -12.21
CA GLN A 279 -13.05 -10.36 -13.45
C GLN A 279 -13.62 -11.77 -13.22
N LYS A 280 -12.95 -12.59 -12.41
CA LYS A 280 -13.44 -13.94 -12.07
C LYS A 280 -14.78 -13.88 -11.34
N MET A 281 -14.92 -12.96 -10.39
CA MET A 281 -16.16 -12.75 -9.64
C MET A 281 -17.34 -12.33 -10.53
N GLU A 282 -17.12 -11.65 -11.66
CA GLU A 282 -18.21 -11.36 -12.61
C GLU A 282 -18.85 -12.62 -13.20
N THR A 283 -18.10 -13.71 -13.27
CA THR A 283 -18.63 -15.02 -13.70
C THR A 283 -19.43 -15.65 -12.56
N VAL A 284 -18.89 -15.58 -11.34
CA VAL A 284 -19.53 -16.08 -10.12
C VAL A 284 -20.89 -15.42 -9.86
N PHE A 285 -20.98 -14.09 -10.02
CA PHE A 285 -22.23 -13.36 -9.82
C PHE A 285 -23.34 -13.77 -10.81
N LYS A 286 -23.02 -14.43 -11.92
CA LYS A 286 -23.99 -14.92 -12.92
C LYS A 286 -24.42 -16.37 -12.67
N MET A 287 -23.80 -17.09 -11.74
CA MET A 287 -24.20 -18.45 -11.36
C MET A 287 -25.42 -18.35 -10.45
N VAL A 288 -26.62 -18.45 -11.01
CA VAL A 288 -27.88 -18.27 -10.29
C VAL A 288 -28.54 -19.62 -10.05
N GLU A 289 -28.95 -19.89 -8.80
CA GLU A 289 -29.72 -21.09 -8.47
C GLU A 289 -31.02 -21.14 -9.29
N GLU A 290 -31.22 -22.22 -10.07
CA GLU A 290 -32.48 -22.45 -10.75
C GLU A 290 -33.60 -22.68 -9.71
N VAL A 291 -34.59 -21.78 -9.69
CA VAL A 291 -35.78 -21.97 -8.85
C VAL A 291 -36.60 -23.12 -9.45
N PRO A 292 -36.86 -24.22 -8.72
CA PRO A 292 -37.79 -25.22 -9.20
C PRO A 292 -39.17 -24.56 -9.33
N VAL A 293 -39.69 -24.52 -10.55
CA VAL A 293 -41.08 -24.10 -10.82
C VAL A 293 -41.98 -25.08 -10.08
N VAL A 294 -42.48 -24.69 -8.91
CA VAL A 294 -43.58 -25.38 -8.27
C VAL A 294 -44.78 -25.16 -9.19
N VAL A 295 -45.05 -26.14 -10.05
CA VAL A 295 -46.31 -26.20 -10.79
C VAL A 295 -47.38 -26.34 -9.72
N GLU A 296 -48.04 -25.23 -9.37
CA GLU A 296 -49.27 -25.30 -8.58
C GLU A 296 -50.24 -26.19 -9.34
N GLU A 297 -50.40 -27.44 -8.87
CA GLU A 297 -51.50 -28.28 -9.29
C GLU A 297 -52.78 -27.47 -9.02
N LYS A 298 -53.43 -27.00 -10.09
CA LYS A 298 -54.76 -26.40 -10.01
C LYS A 298 -55.65 -27.36 -9.23
N LYS A 299 -55.96 -27.02 -7.98
CA LYS A 299 -57.02 -27.69 -7.22
C LYS A 299 -58.28 -27.59 -8.05
N VAL A 300 -58.68 -28.70 -8.66
CA VAL A 300 -60.00 -28.85 -9.27
C VAL A 300 -60.99 -28.68 -8.12
N VAL A 301 -61.61 -27.51 -8.05
CA VAL A 301 -62.75 -27.25 -7.18
C VAL A 301 -63.87 -28.17 -7.67
N LYS A 302 -64.11 -29.28 -6.97
CA LYS A 302 -65.32 -30.07 -7.16
C LYS A 302 -66.50 -29.18 -6.76
N GLU A 303 -67.36 -28.84 -7.71
CA GLU A 303 -68.66 -28.24 -7.45
C GLU A 303 -69.43 -29.10 -6.44
N PRO A 304 -70.07 -28.52 -5.42
CA PRO A 304 -70.96 -29.27 -4.55
C PRO A 304 -72.21 -29.69 -5.33
N GLU A 305 -72.48 -30.99 -5.40
CA GLU A 305 -73.74 -31.51 -5.93
C GLU A 305 -74.93 -30.98 -5.09
N LEU A 306 -75.85 -30.28 -5.76
CA LEU A 306 -77.13 -29.87 -5.19
C LEU A 306 -77.96 -31.09 -4.77
N PRO A 307 -78.55 -31.11 -3.55
CA PRO A 307 -79.35 -32.23 -3.09
C PRO A 307 -80.65 -32.35 -3.90
N LYS A 308 -80.90 -33.56 -4.43
CA LYS A 308 -82.11 -33.91 -5.18
C LYS A 308 -83.37 -33.70 -4.32
N PRO A 309 -84.47 -33.18 -4.91
CA PRO A 309 -85.71 -32.96 -4.18
C PRO A 309 -86.34 -34.27 -3.71
N ARG A 310 -86.74 -34.31 -2.44
CA ARG A 310 -87.49 -35.43 -1.82
C ARG A 310 -88.81 -35.62 -2.56
N LYS A 311 -89.04 -36.84 -3.07
CA LYS A 311 -90.35 -37.28 -3.57
C LYS A 311 -91.36 -37.25 -2.41
N ASN A 312 -92.41 -36.46 -2.57
CA ASN A 312 -93.60 -36.54 -1.72
C ASN A 312 -94.22 -37.94 -1.85
N ARG A 313 -94.32 -38.62 -0.71
CA ARG A 313 -95.06 -39.87 -0.54
C ARG A 313 -96.55 -39.53 -0.57
N LYS A 314 -97.29 -40.15 -1.49
CA LYS A 314 -98.76 -40.16 -1.47
C LYS A 314 -99.28 -41.24 -0.51
N GLU A 315 -100.55 -41.06 -0.14
CA GLU A 315 -101.52 -41.98 0.50
C GLU A 315 -101.53 -41.87 2.04
N ILE A 316 -102.67 -41.61 2.69
CA ILE A 316 -104.07 -42.01 2.43
C ILE A 316 -105.03 -40.83 2.71
#